data_AF-A0A367B1Y0-F1
#
_entry.id   AF-A0A367B1Y0-F1
#
_cell.length_a   1.000
_cell.length_b   1.000
_cell.length_c   1.000
_cell.angle_alpha   90.00
_cell.angle_beta   90.00
_cell.angle_gamma   90.00
#
_symmetry.space_group_name_H-M   'P 1'
#
loop_
_entity.id
_entity.type
_entity.pdbx_description
1 polymer ?
#
loop_
_entity_poly.entity_id
_entity_poly.type
_entity_poly.pdbx_seq_one_letter_code
_entity_poly.pdbx_strand_id
1 'polypeptide(L)'
;MPMESGDVVVRSVDDDHWSVEEPLVYRGRRDRFVVPAGFLTDFATVPRLVVWLVPRFGRYTAAAILHDWLCTEGIRSGAVTSPEADGIFRRVMRENGVPVLRRWLMWCGVRWGALVDAERRPGWWRSAPGVLGISVLAAPVVVPPALVIGLALLVYAAVEGVVGVVTGSPRGDAGSFRT
;
A
#
# COMPACT_ATOMS: atom_id res chain seq x y z
N MET A 1 8.76 -16.07 12.33
CA MET A 1 8.16 -14.82 11.86
C MET A 1 8.14 -13.83 13.03
N PRO A 2 8.43 -12.54 12.84
CA PRO A 2 8.42 -11.55 13.92
C PRO A 2 7.03 -11.01 14.28
N MET A 3 6.01 -11.38 13.50
CA MET A 3 4.61 -11.24 13.91
C MET A 3 4.30 -12.35 14.92
N GLU A 4 3.83 -11.98 16.11
CA GLU A 4 3.47 -12.94 17.16
C GLU A 4 2.10 -13.58 16.89
N SER A 5 1.16 -12.85 16.26
CA SER A 5 -0.09 -13.44 15.74
C SER A 5 0.21 -14.23 14.46
N GLY A 6 -0.14 -15.52 14.46
CA GLY A 6 0.14 -16.44 13.36
C GLY A 6 -0.60 -16.11 12.06
N ASP A 7 -1.79 -15.52 12.18
CA ASP A 7 -2.66 -15.18 11.06
C ASP A 7 -3.17 -13.73 11.17
N VAL A 8 -3.50 -13.15 10.01
CA VAL A 8 -4.18 -11.85 9.91
C VAL A 8 -5.67 -12.12 9.74
N VAL A 9 -6.46 -11.82 10.77
CA VAL A 9 -7.93 -11.95 10.75
C VAL A 9 -8.54 -10.58 10.55
N VAL A 10 -9.28 -10.40 9.47
CA VAL A 10 -9.93 -9.14 9.10
C VAL A 10 -11.36 -9.36 8.65
N ARG A 11 -12.22 -8.37 8.89
CA ARG A 11 -13.59 -8.32 8.39
C ARG A 11 -13.74 -7.18 7.40
N SER A 12 -14.33 -7.43 6.24
CA SER A 12 -14.66 -6.38 5.26
C SER A 12 -15.72 -5.45 5.85
N VAL A 13 -15.45 -4.14 5.80
CA VAL A 13 -16.41 -3.09 6.17
C VAL A 13 -17.09 -2.54 4.92
N ASP A 14 -16.28 -2.24 3.90
CA ASP A 14 -16.71 -1.86 2.55
C ASP A 14 -15.69 -2.39 1.51
N ASP A 15 -15.76 -1.90 0.27
CA ASP A 15 -14.91 -2.36 -0.84
C ASP A 15 -13.42 -1.98 -0.68
N ASP A 16 -13.13 -1.02 0.20
CA ASP A 16 -11.82 -0.41 0.41
C ASP A 16 -11.31 -0.46 1.85
N HIS A 17 -12.15 -0.79 2.82
CA HIS A 17 -11.78 -0.81 4.24
C HIS A 17 -12.08 -2.14 4.90
N TRP A 18 -11.13 -2.55 5.75
CA TRP A 18 -11.21 -3.75 6.57
C TRP A 18 -10.97 -3.41 8.02
N SER A 19 -11.66 -4.12 8.92
CA SER A 19 -11.44 -4.04 10.36
C SER A 19 -10.59 -5.22 10.82
N VAL A 20 -9.54 -4.96 11.57
CA VAL A 20 -8.70 -5.98 12.20
C VAL A 20 -9.47 -6.63 13.36
N GLU A 21 -9.72 -7.93 13.30
CA GLU A 21 -10.55 -8.61 14.31
C GLU A 21 -9.72 -9.09 15.52
N GLU A 22 -8.44 -9.38 15.31
CA GLU A 22 -7.52 -9.81 16.37
C GLU A 22 -6.32 -8.87 16.47
N PRO A 23 -5.80 -8.57 17.68
CA PRO A 23 -4.64 -7.70 17.83
C PRO A 23 -3.44 -8.22 17.01
N LEU A 24 -2.91 -7.36 16.15
CA LEU A 24 -1.71 -7.67 15.37
C LEU A 24 -0.48 -7.21 16.14
N VAL A 25 0.28 -8.17 16.67
CA VAL A 25 1.49 -7.87 17.45
C VAL A 25 2.73 -8.07 16.61
N TYR A 26 3.48 -6.99 16.41
CA TYR A 26 4.82 -7.03 15.83
C TYR A 26 5.88 -6.96 16.93
N ARG A 27 6.84 -7.90 16.87
CA ARG A 27 8.02 -7.89 17.73
C ARG A 27 9.30 -7.88 16.90
N GLY A 28 9.85 -6.68 16.75
CA GLY A 28 11.18 -6.46 16.22
C GLY A 28 12.28 -6.75 17.24
N ARG A 29 13.53 -6.45 16.87
CA ARG A 29 14.69 -6.67 17.74
C ARG A 29 14.76 -5.67 18.90
N ARG A 30 14.20 -4.47 18.73
CA ARG A 30 14.25 -3.36 19.71
C ARG A 30 12.89 -2.69 19.91
N ASP A 31 11.92 -3.04 19.08
CA ASP A 31 10.66 -2.36 18.88
C ASP A 31 9.52 -3.38 18.98
N ARG A 32 8.46 -3.02 19.71
CA ARG A 32 7.23 -3.81 19.80
C ARG A 32 6.05 -2.89 19.51
N PHE A 33 5.22 -3.28 18.57
CA PHE A 33 4.01 -2.54 18.21
C PHE A 33 2.81 -3.47 18.29
N VAL A 34 1.68 -2.93 18.73
CA VAL A 34 0.41 -3.66 18.86
C VAL A 34 -0.63 -2.85 18.12
N VAL A 35 -1.11 -3.38 16.99
CA VAL A 35 -2.29 -2.84 16.33
C VAL A 35 -3.50 -3.43 17.05
N PRO A 36 -4.38 -2.60 17.64
CA PRO A 36 -5.52 -3.09 18.39
C PRO A 36 -6.57 -3.72 17.44
N ALA A 37 -7.34 -4.66 17.97
CA ALA A 37 -8.58 -5.09 17.31
C ALA A 37 -9.52 -3.89 17.14
N GLY A 38 -10.29 -3.90 16.05
CA GLY A 38 -11.14 -2.80 15.62
C GLY A 38 -10.43 -1.74 14.76
N PHE A 39 -9.10 -1.80 14.60
CA PHE A 39 -8.38 -0.87 13.72
C PHE A 39 -8.86 -0.99 12.26
N LEU A 40 -9.16 0.14 11.64
CA LEU A 40 -9.57 0.22 10.24
C LEU A 40 -8.34 0.43 9.35
N THR A 41 -8.19 -0.40 8.33
CA THR A 41 -7.07 -0.43 7.38
C THR A 41 -7.62 -0.52 5.97
N ASP A 42 -7.01 0.21 5.03
CA ASP A 42 -7.22 0.07 3.58
C ASP A 42 -6.12 -0.80 2.93
N PHE A 43 -5.27 -1.41 3.76
CA PHE A 43 -4.05 -2.13 3.42
C PHE A 43 -3.06 -1.30 2.60
N ALA A 44 -3.18 -1.40 1.29
CA ALA A 44 -2.34 -0.74 0.34
C ALA A 44 -3.28 -0.31 -0.78
N THR A 45 -3.60 0.99 -0.79
CA THR A 45 -4.18 1.61 -1.98
C THR A 45 -3.15 1.53 -3.11
N VAL A 46 -3.33 0.58 -4.03
CA VAL A 46 -2.41 0.34 -5.15
C VAL A 46 -3.06 0.79 -6.46
N PRO A 47 -2.42 1.63 -7.27
CA PRO A 47 -2.95 1.97 -8.59
C PRO A 47 -3.14 0.71 -9.45
N ARG A 48 -4.28 0.60 -10.15
CA ARG A 48 -4.62 -0.57 -11.00
C ARG A 48 -3.51 -0.92 -12.01
N LEU A 49 -2.77 0.09 -12.45
CA LEU A 49 -1.63 -0.01 -13.37
C LEU A 49 -0.49 -0.92 -12.86
N VAL A 50 -0.36 -1.09 -11.55
CA VAL A 50 0.75 -1.84 -10.92
C VAL A 50 0.30 -2.99 -10.03
N VAL A 51 -0.99 -3.34 -10.05
CA VAL A 51 -1.56 -4.47 -9.28
C VAL A 51 -0.92 -5.81 -9.64
N TRP A 52 -0.55 -5.99 -10.91
CA TRP A 52 0.17 -7.18 -11.38
C TRP A 52 1.52 -7.39 -10.66
N LEU A 53 2.12 -6.30 -10.16
CA LEU A 53 3.41 -6.30 -9.49
C LEU A 53 3.27 -6.37 -7.97
N VAL A 54 2.31 -5.60 -7.44
CA VAL A 54 1.96 -5.50 -6.02
C VAL A 54 0.45 -5.70 -5.90
N PRO A 55 -0.02 -6.94 -5.65
CA PRO A 55 -1.44 -7.21 -5.39
C PRO A 55 -2.01 -6.40 -4.20
N ARG A 56 -3.31 -6.43 -3.93
CA ARG A 56 -3.83 -5.83 -2.67
C ARG A 56 -3.38 -6.60 -1.43
N PHE A 57 -3.23 -7.92 -1.56
CA PHE A 57 -2.93 -8.83 -0.45
C PHE A 57 -1.73 -9.75 -0.73
N GLY A 58 -1.04 -10.16 0.32
CA GLY A 58 0.02 -11.17 0.23
C GLY A 58 0.91 -11.19 1.47
N ARG A 59 2.17 -11.57 1.28
CA ARG A 59 3.15 -11.70 2.38
C ARG A 59 3.42 -10.38 3.14
N TYR A 60 3.05 -9.23 2.56
CA TYR A 60 3.18 -7.91 3.18
C TYR A 60 1.89 -7.42 3.84
N THR A 61 0.76 -8.13 3.77
CA THR A 61 -0.52 -7.64 4.34
C THR A 61 -0.36 -7.24 5.80
N ALA A 62 0.26 -8.08 6.62
CA ALA A 62 0.50 -7.75 8.02
C ALA A 62 1.45 -6.53 8.20
N ALA A 63 2.40 -6.34 7.29
CA ALA A 63 3.26 -5.16 7.28
C ALA A 63 2.48 -3.89 6.90
N ALA A 64 1.50 -4.00 5.99
CA ALA A 64 0.66 -2.90 5.54
C ALA A 64 -0.27 -2.42 6.68
N ILE A 65 -0.96 -3.35 7.36
CA ILE A 65 -1.78 -3.03 8.55
C ILE A 65 -0.95 -2.30 9.62
N LEU A 66 0.25 -2.83 9.92
CA LEU A 66 1.15 -2.19 10.87
C LEU A 66 1.58 -0.80 10.39
N HIS A 67 1.84 -0.63 9.10
CA HIS A 67 2.23 0.65 8.51
C HIS A 67 1.10 1.68 8.60
N ASP A 68 -0.14 1.32 8.29
CA ASP A 68 -1.32 2.20 8.42
C ASP A 68 -1.48 2.68 9.86
N TRP A 69 -1.37 1.77 10.82
CA TRP A 69 -1.45 2.09 12.24
C TRP A 69 -0.30 3.00 12.69
N LEU A 70 0.92 2.73 12.23
CA LEU A 70 2.08 3.57 12.52
C LEU A 70 1.97 4.96 11.89
N CYS A 71 1.45 5.06 10.66
CA CYS A 71 1.27 6.32 9.96
C CYS A 71 0.17 7.19 10.56
N THR A 72 -0.81 6.59 11.24
CA THR A 72 -1.86 7.31 11.94
C THR A 72 -1.47 7.55 13.40
N GLU A 73 -1.60 6.52 14.23
CA GLU A 73 -1.45 6.62 15.67
C GLU A 73 0.02 6.69 16.11
N GLY A 74 0.92 6.00 15.40
CA GLY A 74 2.35 6.04 15.68
C GLY A 74 2.98 7.42 15.47
N ILE A 75 2.60 8.12 14.40
CA ILE A 75 3.05 9.49 14.13
C ILE A 75 2.37 10.48 15.08
N ARG A 76 1.05 10.36 15.28
CA ARG A 76 0.29 11.23 16.19
C ARG A 76 0.80 11.21 17.62
N SER A 77 1.14 10.02 18.13
CA SER A 77 1.70 9.84 19.48
C SER A 77 3.18 10.20 19.59
N GLY A 78 3.87 10.45 18.47
CA GLY A 78 5.31 10.69 18.42
C GLY A 78 6.16 9.43 18.65
N ALA A 79 5.56 8.23 18.61
CA ALA A 79 6.27 6.97 18.76
C ALA A 79 7.21 6.67 17.58
N VAL A 80 6.85 7.12 16.37
CA VAL A 80 7.67 7.01 15.16
C VAL A 80 7.53 8.25 14.28
N THR A 81 8.56 8.55 13.51
CA THR A 81 8.50 9.52 12.41
C THR A 81 8.02 8.85 11.11
N SER A 82 7.52 9.64 10.17
CA SER A 82 7.12 9.17 8.82
C SER A 82 8.19 8.29 8.14
N PRO A 83 9.47 8.70 8.06
CA PRO A 83 10.53 7.85 7.50
C PRO A 83 10.79 6.56 8.29
N GLU A 84 10.62 6.58 9.61
CA GLU A 84 10.79 5.39 10.46
C GLU A 84 9.66 4.39 10.24
N ALA A 85 8.40 4.84 10.15
CA ALA A 85 7.27 4.01 9.81
C ALA A 85 7.48 3.29 8.46
N ASP A 86 7.89 4.02 7.43
CA ASP A 86 8.18 3.44 6.11
C ASP A 86 9.40 2.47 6.17
N GLY A 87 10.38 2.79 7.01
CA GLY A 87 11.53 1.92 7.27
C GLY A 87 11.15 0.62 7.97
N ILE A 88 10.25 0.68 8.96
CA ILE A 88 9.67 -0.48 9.65
C ILE A 88 8.88 -1.32 8.64
N PHE A 89 8.02 -0.70 7.83
CA PHE A 89 7.26 -1.39 6.79
C PHE A 89 8.17 -2.23 5.87
N ARG A 90 9.24 -1.63 5.33
CA ARG A 90 10.22 -2.35 4.50
C ARG A 90 10.95 -3.47 5.24
N ARG A 91 11.21 -3.28 6.54
CA ARG A 91 11.86 -4.27 7.40
C ARG A 91 10.96 -5.48 7.65
N VAL A 92 9.69 -5.26 8.02
CA VAL A 92 8.71 -6.33 8.22
C VAL A 92 8.47 -7.10 6.93
N MET A 93 8.39 -6.42 5.79
CA MET A 93 8.33 -7.08 4.48
C MET A 93 9.52 -8.00 4.21
N ARG A 94 10.75 -7.57 4.56
CA ARG A 94 11.93 -8.44 4.45
C ARG A 94 11.78 -9.68 5.33
N GLU A 95 11.31 -9.50 6.55
CA GLU A 95 11.17 -10.59 7.52
C GLU A 95 10.07 -11.58 7.13
N ASN A 96 9.03 -11.12 6.44
CA ASN A 96 7.99 -11.97 5.85
C ASN A 96 8.37 -12.58 4.49
N GLY A 97 9.63 -12.43 4.06
CA GLY A 97 10.12 -13.05 2.82
C GLY A 97 9.57 -12.41 1.54
N VAL A 98 9.24 -11.11 1.57
CA VAL A 98 8.90 -10.35 0.36
C VAL A 98 10.17 -10.12 -0.48
N PRO A 99 10.14 -10.38 -1.81
CA PRO A 99 11.29 -10.18 -2.68
C PRO A 99 11.88 -8.78 -2.60
N VAL A 100 13.21 -8.69 -2.78
CA VAL A 100 13.98 -7.44 -2.60
C VAL A 100 13.45 -6.30 -3.46
N LEU A 101 13.22 -6.56 -4.75
CA LEU A 101 12.69 -5.54 -5.66
C LEU A 101 11.30 -5.06 -5.19
N ARG A 102 10.37 -5.99 -4.97
CA ARG A 102 8.99 -5.67 -4.57
C ARG A 102 8.94 -4.80 -3.31
N ARG A 103 9.66 -5.16 -2.24
CA ARG A 103 9.65 -4.37 -0.98
C ARG A 103 10.26 -2.97 -1.14
N TRP A 104 11.22 -2.79 -2.05
CA TRP A 104 11.79 -1.47 -2.33
C TRP A 104 10.86 -0.60 -3.18
N LEU A 105 10.15 -1.19 -4.14
CA LEU A 105 9.11 -0.49 -4.90
C LEU A 105 7.96 -0.05 -4.00
N MET A 106 7.50 -0.94 -3.12
CA MET A 106 6.48 -0.62 -2.13
C MET A 106 6.95 0.49 -1.17
N TRP A 107 8.20 0.44 -0.71
CA TRP A 107 8.81 1.52 0.07
C TRP A 107 8.82 2.85 -0.70
N CYS A 108 9.19 2.85 -1.98
CA CYS A 108 9.11 4.05 -2.83
C CYS A 108 7.67 4.56 -2.97
N GLY A 109 6.69 3.67 -3.15
CA GLY A 109 5.28 4.01 -3.22
C GLY A 109 4.81 4.76 -1.97
N VAL A 110 5.06 4.22 -0.77
CA VAL A 110 4.65 4.88 0.48
C VAL A 110 5.40 6.19 0.74
N ARG A 111 6.65 6.33 0.25
CA ARG A 111 7.36 7.62 0.28
C ARG A 111 6.74 8.62 -0.67
N TRP A 112 6.41 8.25 -1.91
CA TRP A 112 5.70 9.16 -2.82
C TRP A 112 4.33 9.56 -2.24
N GLY A 113 3.60 8.63 -1.62
CA GLY A 113 2.37 8.92 -0.88
C GLY A 113 2.58 9.89 0.29
N ALA A 114 3.70 9.81 1.00
CA ALA A 114 4.03 10.75 2.07
C ALA A 114 4.19 12.21 1.58
N LEU A 115 4.46 12.44 0.29
CA LEU A 115 4.59 13.79 -0.26
C LEU A 115 3.24 14.49 -0.41
N VAL A 116 2.17 13.73 -0.64
CA VAL A 116 0.80 14.26 -0.81
C VAL A 116 0.04 14.38 0.52
N ASP A 117 0.54 13.75 1.58
CA ASP A 117 -0.01 13.79 2.92
C ASP A 117 0.63 14.94 3.72
N ALA A 118 -0.19 15.88 4.21
CA ALA A 118 0.28 17.08 4.91
C ALA A 118 1.02 16.77 6.23
N GLU A 119 0.63 15.70 6.94
CA GLU A 119 1.26 15.30 8.21
C GLU A 119 2.59 14.59 7.96
N ARG A 120 2.70 13.85 6.85
CA ARG A 120 3.89 13.05 6.52
C ARG A 120 4.89 13.76 5.62
N ARG A 121 4.51 14.86 4.96
CA ARG A 121 5.33 15.66 4.04
C ARG A 121 6.56 16.35 4.68
N PRO A 122 6.51 16.87 5.92
CA PRO A 122 7.66 17.55 6.51
C PRO A 122 8.92 16.68 6.50
N GLY A 123 10.03 17.22 5.98
CA GLY A 123 11.31 16.51 5.92
C GLY A 123 11.42 15.41 4.84
N TRP A 124 10.44 15.28 3.95
CA TRP A 124 10.45 14.30 2.85
C TRP A 124 11.69 14.37 1.96
N TRP A 125 12.22 15.58 1.73
CA TRP A 125 13.39 15.83 0.90
C TRP A 125 14.63 15.02 1.33
N ARG A 126 14.74 14.66 2.62
CA ARG A 126 15.85 13.81 3.13
C ARG A 126 15.84 12.42 2.52
N SER A 127 14.68 11.93 2.10
CA SER A 127 14.52 10.63 1.44
C SER A 127 14.58 10.73 -0.09
N ALA A 128 14.52 11.94 -0.65
CA ALA A 128 14.39 12.14 -2.10
C ALA A 128 15.51 11.46 -2.92
N PRO A 129 16.80 11.52 -2.56
CA PRO A 129 17.84 10.86 -3.34
C PRO A 129 17.64 9.34 -3.45
N GLY A 130 17.25 8.69 -2.35
CA GLY A 130 16.98 7.25 -2.33
C GLY A 130 15.71 6.88 -3.12
N VAL A 131 14.64 7.67 -2.96
CA VAL A 131 13.38 7.46 -3.68
C VAL A 131 13.59 7.62 -5.19
N LEU A 132 14.30 8.67 -5.62
CA LEU A 132 14.60 8.93 -7.02
C LEU A 132 15.51 7.85 -7.61
N GLY A 133 16.57 7.46 -6.89
CA GLY A 133 17.48 6.41 -7.35
C GLY A 133 16.76 5.08 -7.62
N ILE A 134 15.91 4.64 -6.68
CA ILE A 134 15.11 3.41 -6.87
C ILE A 134 14.08 3.60 -7.98
N SER A 135 13.42 4.77 -8.07
CA SER A 135 12.43 5.04 -9.12
C SER A 135 13.04 4.97 -10.51
N VAL A 136 14.25 5.52 -10.70
CA VAL A 136 14.99 5.46 -11.98
C VAL A 136 15.35 4.02 -12.32
N LEU A 137 15.83 3.23 -11.34
CA LEU A 137 16.15 1.82 -11.56
C LEU A 137 14.91 0.97 -11.87
N ALA A 138 13.77 1.31 -11.27
CA ALA A 138 12.51 0.61 -11.46
C ALA A 138 11.82 0.96 -12.78
N ALA A 139 11.99 2.19 -13.28
CA ALA A 139 11.23 2.72 -14.40
C ALA A 139 11.27 1.84 -15.66
N PRO A 140 12.42 1.31 -16.12
CA PRO A 140 12.46 0.44 -17.30
C PRO A 140 11.63 -0.84 -17.17
N VAL A 141 11.41 -1.32 -15.94
CA VAL A 141 10.67 -2.55 -15.66
C VAL A 141 9.19 -2.27 -15.42
N VAL A 142 8.86 -1.15 -14.77
CA VAL A 142 7.50 -0.85 -14.32
C VAL A 142 6.71 -0.05 -15.35
N VAL A 143 7.35 0.93 -16.02
CA VAL A 143 6.65 1.86 -16.91
C VAL A 143 6.08 1.17 -18.15
N PRO A 144 6.80 0.31 -18.90
CA PRO A 144 6.24 -0.29 -20.10
C PRO A 144 4.97 -1.14 -19.84
N PRO A 145 4.94 -2.06 -18.85
CA PRO A 145 3.71 -2.78 -18.52
C PRO A 145 2.59 -1.84 -18.04
N ALA A 146 2.92 -0.82 -17.23
CA ALA A 146 1.92 0.14 -16.74
C ALA A 146 1.27 0.93 -17.89
N LEU A 147 2.01 1.28 -18.95
CA LEU A 147 1.46 1.94 -20.13
C LEU A 147 0.51 1.02 -20.91
N VAL A 148 0.89 -0.24 -21.11
CA VAL A 148 0.05 -1.24 -21.78
C VAL A 148 -1.25 -1.47 -21.01
N ILE A 149 -1.15 -1.64 -19.69
CA ILE A 149 -2.30 -1.82 -18.81
C ILE A 149 -3.16 -0.54 -18.80
N GLY A 150 -2.56 0.64 -18.76
CA GLY A 150 -3.28 1.91 -18.84
C GLY A 150 -4.11 2.03 -20.10
N LEU A 151 -3.53 1.69 -21.25
CA LEU A 151 -4.27 1.63 -22.51
C LEU A 151 -5.41 0.60 -22.46
N ALA A 152 -5.15 -0.59 -21.93
CA ALA A 152 -6.17 -1.63 -21.80
C ALA A 152 -7.34 -1.19 -20.89
N LEU A 153 -7.04 -0.49 -19.78
CA LEU A 153 -8.06 0.06 -18.88
C LEU A 153 -8.90 1.16 -19.55
N LEU A 154 -8.29 2.00 -20.39
CA LEU A 154 -9.02 3.00 -21.17
C LEU A 154 -9.96 2.35 -22.18
N VAL A 155 -9.50 1.31 -22.88
CA VAL A 155 -10.35 0.54 -23.81
C VAL A 155 -11.50 -0.12 -23.06
N TYR A 156 -11.23 -0.74 -21.91
CA TYR A 156 -12.25 -1.34 -21.06
C TYR A 156 -13.30 -0.32 -20.62
N ALA A 157 -12.87 0.85 -20.13
CA ALA A 157 -13.78 1.91 -19.71
C ALA A 157 -14.66 2.43 -20.87
N ALA A 158 -14.11 2.52 -22.09
CA ALA A 158 -14.88 2.90 -23.26
C ALA A 158 -15.94 1.84 -23.63
N VAL A 159 -15.57 0.56 -23.61
CA VAL A 159 -16.49 -0.56 -23.88
C VAL A 159 -17.59 -0.61 -22.83
N GLU A 160 -17.25 -0.52 -21.55
CA GLU A 160 -18.21 -0.47 -20.44
C GLU A 160 -19.19 0.70 -20.60
N GLY A 161 -18.68 1.87 -21.01
CA GLY A 161 -19.52 3.03 -21.30
C GLY A 161 -20.54 2.78 -22.41
N VAL A 162 -20.13 2.11 -23.50
CA VAL A 162 -21.05 1.73 -24.59
C VAL A 162 -22.08 0.72 -24.12
N VAL A 163 -21.66 -0.33 -23.42
CA VAL A 163 -22.57 -1.36 -22.89
C VAL A 163 -23.56 -0.77 -21.88
N GLY A 164 -23.11 0.13 -21.00
CA GLY A 164 -23.97 0.84 -20.06
C GLY A 164 -25.06 1.63 -20.76
N VAL A 165 -24.73 2.35 -21.84
CA VAL A 165 -25.71 3.09 -22.66
C VAL A 165 -26.70 2.14 -23.34
N VAL A 166 -26.23 1.03 -23.91
CA VAL A 166 -27.08 0.05 -24.61
C VAL A 166 -28.04 -0.66 -23.65
N THR A 167 -27.60 -0.96 -22.44
CA THR A 167 -28.37 -1.72 -21.44
C THR A 167 -29.19 -0.83 -20.50
N GLY A 168 -29.00 0.50 -20.54
CA GLY A 168 -29.57 1.43 -19.56
C GLY A 168 -28.99 1.28 -18.15
N SER A 169 -27.81 0.67 -18.03
CA SER A 169 -27.15 0.43 -16.74
C SER A 169 -26.42 1.70 -16.26
N PRO A 170 -26.37 1.97 -14.94
CA PRO A 170 -25.61 3.09 -14.40
C PRO A 170 -24.13 3.02 -14.75
N ARG A 171 -23.45 4.17 -14.81
CA ARG A 171 -21.98 4.19 -14.95
C ARG A 171 -21.35 3.62 -13.67
N GLY A 172 -20.70 2.47 -13.79
CA GLY A 172 -19.86 1.90 -12.73
C GLY A 172 -18.43 2.46 -12.72
N ASP A 173 -17.59 1.86 -11.89
CA ASP A 173 -16.27 2.39 -11.52
C ASP A 173 -15.17 2.00 -12.52
N ALA A 174 -15.55 1.51 -13.69
CA ALA A 174 -14.66 0.92 -14.69
C ALA A 174 -13.51 1.85 -15.12
N GLY A 175 -13.74 3.17 -15.10
CA GLY A 175 -12.76 4.22 -15.41
C GLY A 175 -11.85 4.63 -14.25
N SER A 176 -12.09 4.12 -13.03
CA SER A 176 -11.21 4.39 -11.88
C SER A 176 -9.86 3.71 -12.08
N PHE A 177 -8.78 4.44 -11.80
CA PHE A 177 -7.41 3.91 -11.74
C PHE A 177 -7.02 3.46 -10.32
N ARG A 178 -7.91 3.62 -9.34
CA ARG A 178 -7.74 3.11 -7.97
C ARG A 178 -8.36 1.72 -7.84
N THR A 179 -7.78 0.92 -6.94
CA THR A 179 -8.33 -0.37 -6.50
C THR A 179 -9.02 -0.23 -5.17
#